data_AF-A0A820S8W1-F1
#
_entry.id   AF-A0A820S8W1-F1
#
_cell.length_a   1.000
_cell.length_b   1.000
_cell.length_c   1.000
_cell.angle_alpha   90.00
_cell.angle_beta   90.00
_cell.angle_gamma   90.00
#
_symmetry.space_group_name_H-M   'P 1'
#
loop_
_entity.id
_entity.type
_entity.pdbx_description
1 polymer ?
#
loop_
_entity_poly.entity_id
_entity_poly.type
_entity_poly.pdbx_seq_one_letter_code
_entity_poly.pdbx_strand_id
1 'polypeptide(L)'
;IQLNALLGKKGRSLKDLNDYWDVATYFELHAVQHDWLKACQAALHMYSLNPPIWYLKSTINNLKILHQATRIRVQQRPRESSQTTSAGADII
;
A
#
# COMPACT_ATOMS: atom_id res chain seq x y z
N ILE A 1 -3.27 -17.51 -4.30
CA ILE A 1 -2.95 -16.16 -3.77
C ILE A 1 -1.67 -15.69 -4.44
N GLN A 2 -1.74 -14.78 -5.41
CA GLN A 2 -0.56 -14.34 -6.17
C GLN A 2 -0.14 -12.94 -5.71
N LEU A 3 0.34 -12.86 -4.46
CA LEU A 3 0.93 -11.65 -3.86
C LEU A 3 2.35 -11.34 -4.39
N ASN A 4 2.89 -12.16 -5.30
CA ASN A 4 4.32 -12.16 -5.67
C ASN A 4 4.68 -11.40 -6.96
N ALA A 5 3.72 -10.81 -7.69
CA ALA A 5 4.03 -10.20 -8.99
C ALA A 5 4.69 -8.81 -8.90
N LEU A 6 4.36 -8.00 -7.87
CA LEU A 6 4.83 -6.61 -7.80
C LEU A 6 6.03 -6.36 -6.86
N LEU A 7 6.36 -7.31 -5.98
CA LEU A 7 7.47 -7.14 -5.03
C LEU A 7 8.87 -7.19 -5.68
N GLY A 8 8.98 -7.70 -6.92
CA GLY A 8 10.26 -7.92 -7.60
C GLY A 8 10.66 -6.87 -8.65
N LYS A 9 9.78 -5.96 -9.08
CA LYS A 9 10.05 -5.04 -10.20
C LYS A 9 9.69 -3.60 -9.86
N LYS A 10 10.60 -2.92 -9.17
CA LYS A 10 10.58 -1.46 -8.97
C LYS A 10 10.70 -0.78 -10.35
N GLY A 11 9.60 -0.25 -10.90
CA GLY A 11 9.65 0.59 -12.10
C GLY A 11 8.58 0.39 -13.18
N ARG A 12 7.58 -0.49 -13.03
CA ARG A 12 6.49 -0.54 -14.02
C ARG A 12 5.58 0.68 -13.87
N SER A 13 5.44 1.45 -14.95
CA SER A 13 4.44 2.52 -15.05
C SER A 13 3.05 1.91 -15.13
N LEU A 14 2.04 2.56 -14.56
CA LEU A 14 0.65 2.09 -14.63
C LEU A 14 0.19 1.84 -16.09
N LYS A 15 0.72 2.63 -17.03
CA LYS A 15 0.40 2.53 -18.47
C LYS A 15 0.86 1.22 -19.12
N ASP A 16 1.83 0.54 -18.53
CA ASP A 16 2.40 -0.71 -19.07
C ASP A 16 1.69 -1.96 -18.53
N LEU A 17 0.74 -1.77 -17.60
CA LEU A 17 0.01 -2.85 -16.96
C LEU A 17 -1.27 -3.16 -17.75
N ASN A 18 -1.26 -4.26 -18.50
CA ASN A 18 -2.44 -4.71 -19.25
C ASN A 18 -3.23 -5.82 -18.54
N ASP A 19 -2.64 -6.46 -17.52
CA ASP A 19 -3.33 -7.46 -16.72
C ASP A 19 -4.07 -6.82 -15.55
N TYR A 20 -5.35 -7.15 -15.39
CA TYR A 20 -6.17 -6.63 -14.30
C TYR A 20 -5.53 -6.89 -12.93
N TRP A 21 -4.96 -8.09 -12.72
CA TRP A 21 -4.42 -8.47 -11.41
C TRP A 21 -3.17 -7.68 -11.05
N ASP A 22 -2.33 -7.33 -12.03
CA ASP A 22 -1.21 -6.41 -11.84
C ASP A 22 -1.73 -5.02 -11.45
N VAL A 23 -2.77 -4.51 -12.12
CA VAL A 23 -3.36 -3.19 -11.82
C VAL A 23 -4.06 -3.17 -10.45
N ALA A 24 -4.76 -4.26 -10.09
CA ALA A 24 -5.43 -4.41 -8.81
C ALA A 24 -4.42 -4.42 -7.65
N THR A 25 -3.29 -5.12 -7.81
CA THR A 25 -2.23 -5.14 -6.81
C THR A 25 -1.59 -3.75 -6.67
N TYR A 26 -1.40 -3.02 -7.77
CA TYR A 26 -0.91 -1.64 -7.77
C TYR A 26 -1.87 -0.70 -7.03
N PHE A 27 -3.18 -0.83 -7.31
CA PHE A 27 -4.23 -0.10 -6.60
C PHE A 27 -4.21 -0.38 -5.09
N GLU A 28 -4.20 -1.65 -4.68
CA GLU A 28 -4.19 -2.07 -3.27
C GLU A 28 -2.96 -1.53 -2.53
N LEU A 29 -1.77 -1.62 -3.14
CA LEU A 29 -0.53 -1.11 -2.57
C LEU A 29 -0.57 0.40 -2.32
N HIS A 30 -1.00 1.17 -3.33
CA HIS A 30 -1.05 2.63 -3.23
C HIS A 30 -2.16 3.11 -2.29
N ALA A 31 -3.31 2.44 -2.26
CA ALA A 31 -4.39 2.72 -1.31
C ALA A 31 -3.94 2.52 0.15
N VAL A 32 -3.14 1.48 0.43
CA VAL A 32 -2.58 1.21 1.76
C VAL A 32 -1.50 2.22 2.15
N GLN A 33 -0.75 2.77 1.18
CA GLN A 33 0.24 3.83 1.41
C GLN A 33 -0.35 5.24 1.45
N HIS A 34 -1.68 5.36 1.32
CA HIS A 34 -2.39 6.65 1.22
C HIS A 34 -1.95 7.51 0.02
N ASP A 35 -1.40 6.90 -1.04
CA ASP A 35 -1.12 7.56 -2.32
C ASP A 35 -2.38 7.51 -3.20
N TRP A 36 -3.34 8.36 -2.87
CA TRP A 36 -4.66 8.37 -3.51
C TRP A 36 -4.62 8.78 -4.98
N LEU A 37 -3.64 9.59 -5.40
CA LEU A 37 -3.49 9.98 -6.80
C LEU A 37 -3.23 8.76 -7.68
N LYS A 38 -2.26 7.91 -7.30
CA LYS A 38 -1.96 6.67 -8.03
C LYS A 38 -3.04 5.63 -7.88
N ALA A 39 -3.68 5.55 -6.71
CA ALA A 39 -4.81 4.65 -6.50
C ALA A 39 -5.99 5.01 -7.42
N CYS A 40 -6.36 6.28 -7.54
CA CYS A 40 -7.43 6.73 -8.43
C CYS A 40 -7.10 6.44 -9.91
N GLN A 41 -5.86 6.68 -10.34
CA GLN A 41 -5.43 6.35 -11.70
C GLN A 41 -5.55 4.85 -11.98
N ALA A 42 -5.13 4.01 -11.02
CA ALA A 42 -5.23 2.57 -11.14
C ALA A 42 -6.69 2.10 -11.16
N ALA A 43 -7.55 2.68 -10.33
CA ALA A 43 -8.98 2.37 -10.33
C ALA A 43 -9.65 2.73 -11.68
N LEU A 44 -9.28 3.86 -12.28
CA LEU A 44 -9.74 4.22 -13.62
C LEU A 44 -9.25 3.21 -14.67
N HIS A 45 -7.99 2.77 -14.58
CA HIS A 45 -7.44 1.77 -15.48
C HIS A 45 -8.10 0.39 -15.31
N MET A 46 -8.39 -0.02 -14.07
CA MET A 46 -9.17 -1.22 -13.77
C MET A 46 -10.56 -1.16 -14.40
N TYR A 47 -11.22 0.01 -14.38
CA TYR A 47 -12.51 0.18 -15.03
C TYR A 47 -12.40 0.03 -16.55
N SER A 48 -11.37 0.61 -17.17
CA SER A 48 -11.12 0.51 -18.62
C SER A 48 -10.87 -0.93 -19.10
N LEU A 49 -10.36 -1.82 -18.24
CA LEU A 49 -10.17 -3.24 -18.55
C LEU A 49 -11.49 -4.05 -18.57
N ASN A 50 -12.63 -3.41 -18.26
CA ASN A 50 -13.96 -4.00 -18.23
C ASN A 50 -14.03 -5.37 -17.52
N PRO A 51 -13.55 -5.48 -16.27
CA PRO A 51 -13.53 -6.73 -15.54
C PRO A 51 -14.95 -7.13 -15.12
N PRO A 52 -15.21 -8.43 -14.92
CA PRO A 52 -16.47 -8.87 -14.33
C PRO A 52 -16.57 -8.38 -12.88
N ILE A 53 -17.79 -8.10 -12.41
CA ILE A 53 -18.05 -7.49 -11.08
C ILE A 53 -17.36 -8.23 -9.92
N TRP A 54 -17.21 -9.55 -10.03
CA TRP A 54 -16.60 -10.35 -8.98
C TRP A 54 -15.11 -10.07 -8.78
N TYR A 55 -14.40 -9.62 -9.82
CA TYR A 55 -13.00 -9.17 -9.71
C TYR A 55 -12.90 -7.96 -8.76
N LEU A 56 -13.74 -6.93 -9.00
CA LEU A 56 -13.77 -5.72 -8.18
C LEU A 56 -14.12 -6.03 -6.72
N LYS A 57 -15.12 -6.90 -6.52
CA LYS A 57 -15.49 -7.37 -5.17
C LYS A 57 -14.31 -8.03 -4.45
N SER A 58 -13.55 -8.87 -5.15
CA SER A 58 -12.35 -9.51 -4.60
C SER A 58 -11.28 -8.49 -4.23
N THR A 59 -10.99 -7.53 -5.11
CA THR A 59 -9.99 -6.47 -4.87
C THR A 59 -10.33 -5.61 -3.66
N ILE A 60 -11.59 -5.20 -3.50
CA ILE A 60 -12.01 -4.44 -2.32
C ILE A 60 -11.91 -5.27 -1.03
N ASN A 61 -12.21 -6.57 -1.10
CA ASN A 61 -12.05 -7.46 0.05
C ASN A 61 -10.58 -7.62 0.44
N ASN A 62 -9.69 -7.79 -0.53
CA ASN A 62 -8.24 -7.82 -0.30
C ASN A 62 -7.74 -6.52 0.34
N LEU A 63 -8.19 -5.36 -0.17
CA LEU A 63 -7.84 -4.07 0.39
C LEU A 63 -8.26 -3.94 1.86
N LYS A 64 -9.47 -4.40 2.23
CA LYS A 64 -9.94 -4.41 3.63
C LYS A 64 -9.00 -5.22 4.53
N ILE A 65 -8.59 -6.41 4.08
CA ILE A 65 -7.67 -7.28 4.82
C ILE A 65 -6.30 -6.60 4.96
N LEU A 66 -5.76 -6.03 3.88
CA LEU A 66 -4.47 -5.34 3.90
C LEU A 66 -4.49 -4.10 4.80
N HIS A 67 -5.58 -3.33 4.79
CA HIS A 67 -5.77 -2.19 5.67
C HIS A 67 -5.83 -2.61 7.15
N GLN A 68 -6.53 -3.70 7.47
CA GLN A 68 -6.53 -4.25 8.83
C GLN A 68 -5.13 -4.73 9.26
N ALA A 69 -4.40 -5.42 8.38
CA ALA A 69 -3.04 -5.89 8.66
C ALA A 69 -2.04 -4.74 8.87
N THR A 70 -2.16 -3.65 8.11
CA THR A 70 -1.31 -2.46 8.30
C THR A 70 -1.60 -1.73 9.62
N ARG A 71 -2.85 -1.70 10.08
CA ARG A 71 -3.19 -1.18 11.42
C ARG A 71 -2.51 -1.96 12.54
N ILE A 72 -2.43 -3.30 12.43
CA ILE A 72 -1.70 -4.14 13.41
C ILE A 72 -0.20 -3.82 13.40
N ARG A 73 0.40 -3.61 12.21
CA ARG A 73 1.83 -3.24 12.12
C ARG A 73 2.15 -1.89 12.76
N VAL A 74 1.27 -0.90 12.64
CA VAL A 74 1.46 0.41 13.29
C VAL A 74 1.46 0.26 14.82
N GLN A 75 0.70 -0.68 15.38
CA GLN A 75 0.67 -0.94 16.82
C GLN A 75 1.90 -1.69 17.34
N GLN A 76 2.59 -2.46 16.50
CA GLN A 76 3.78 -3.22 16.89
C GLN A 76 5.09 -2.45 16.76
N ARG A 77 5.10 -1.23 16.20
CA ARG A 77 6.32 -0.41 16.15
C ARG A 77 6.64 0.02 17.59
N PRO A 78 7.78 -0.40 18.19
CA PRO A 78 8.14 0.04 19.53
C PRO A 78 8.17 1.56 19.55
N ARG A 79 7.47 2.20 20.50
CA ARG A 79 7.68 3.62 20.77
C ARG A 79 9.12 3.74 21.24
N GLU A 80 9.99 4.30 20.41
CA GLU A 80 11.28 4.81 20.87
C GLU A 80 10.99 5.84 21.95
N SER A 81 11.17 5.42 23.20
CA SER A 81 11.07 6.28 24.37
C SER A 81 12.17 7.31 24.28
N SER A 82 11.79 8.58 24.18
CA SER A 82 12.68 9.74 24.27
C SER A 82 13.57 9.61 25.51
N GLN A 83 14.85 9.34 25.31
CA GLN A 83 15.86 9.59 26.33
C GLN A 83 16.16 11.10 26.30
N THR A 84 15.58 11.81 27.26
CA THR A 84 16.14 13.07 27.77
C THR A 84 17.52 12.77 28.34
N THR A 85 18.58 13.09 27.61
CA THR A 85 19.89 13.31 28.21
C THR A 85 20.03 14.81 28.48
N SER A 86 19.71 15.17 29.71
CA SER A 86 20.23 16.35 30.40
C SER A 86 21.76 16.33 30.28
N ALA A 87 22.32 17.10 29.35
CA ALA A 87 23.74 17.42 29.34
C ALA A 87 23.95 18.55 30.35
N GLY A 88 24.73 18.25 31.39
CA GLY A 88 24.94 19.08 32.56
C GLY A 88 25.44 20.48 32.23
N ALA A 89 24.79 21.45 32.86
CA ALA A 89 25.45 22.68 33.26
C ALA A 89 26.44 22.32 34.35
N ASP A 90 27.74 22.34 34.02
CA ASP A 90 28.86 22.58 34.93
C ASP A 90 30.14 22.59 34.08
N ILE A 91 30.81 23.73 34.00
CA ILE A 91 32.23 23.94 34.38
C ILE A 91 32.55 25.43 34.16
N ILE A 92 33.08 26.01 35.25
CA ILE A 92 33.62 27.35 35.46
C ILE A 92 34.84 27.60 34.56
#